data_AF-A0A554GP16-F1
#
_entry.id   AF-A0A554GP16-F1
#
_cell.length_a   1.000
_cell.length_b   1.000
_cell.length_c   1.000
_cell.angle_alpha   90.00
_cell.angle_beta   90.00
_cell.angle_gamma   90.00
#
_symmetry.space_group_name_H-M   'P 1'
#
loop_
_entity.id
_entity.type
_entity.pdbx_description
1 polymer ?
#
loop_
_entity_poly.entity_id
_entity_poly.type
_entity_poly.pdbx_seq_one_letter_code
_entity_poly.pdbx_strand_id
1 'polypeptide(L)'
;MKIKIEHSTQEDKAVVKVYCPYDDQFIKGAGNSSGKFSHSENCWIFPARSEAKARALLIDIFGTDDTATSPKVDVRVTFPRMYYANKNAIRLAGRMVARATSRDSKAVLGDDVELVNGWVRGDGSAKNWETRTSEGSVYEIFDFEASKLEELRALSFIEVEVIGGEPVAQEITLKEIANETPTVSSTDSITVLKFSTLTATLNSETKTVDFTGAELLLSKRDWESAYEIFNKYTLSQAA
;
A
#
# COMPACT_ATOMS: atom_id res chain seq x y z
N MET A 1 5.91 8.41 5.34
CA MET A 1 7.13 7.62 5.00
C MET A 1 7.93 8.30 3.87
N LYS A 2 9.24 8.57 4.05
CA LYS A 2 10.09 9.17 2.99
C LYS A 2 10.91 8.09 2.29
N ILE A 3 10.49 7.70 1.08
CA ILE A 3 11.32 6.98 0.12
C ILE A 3 11.72 7.96 -0.96
N LYS A 4 12.99 7.93 -1.37
CA LYS A 4 13.49 8.80 -2.43
C LYS A 4 14.67 8.16 -3.14
N ILE A 5 14.73 8.33 -4.46
CA ILE A 5 15.88 7.95 -5.27
C ILE A 5 16.47 9.18 -5.96
N GLU A 6 17.80 9.34 -5.84
CA GLU A 6 18.54 10.41 -6.51
C GLU A 6 19.71 9.85 -7.32
N HIS A 7 19.83 10.27 -8.57
CA HIS A 7 21.01 9.97 -9.40
C HIS A 7 22.13 10.96 -9.10
N SER A 8 23.35 10.45 -8.94
CA SER A 8 24.53 11.25 -8.62
C SER A 8 25.81 10.63 -9.18
N THR A 9 26.95 11.26 -8.90
CA THR A 9 28.28 10.78 -9.28
C THR A 9 29.20 10.82 -8.06
N GLN A 10 29.92 9.73 -7.80
CA GLN A 10 30.98 9.67 -6.79
C GLN A 10 32.25 9.11 -7.43
N GLU A 11 33.38 9.81 -7.26
CA GLU A 11 34.68 9.43 -7.85
C GLU A 11 34.56 9.12 -9.36
N ASP A 12 33.89 10.01 -10.11
CA ASP A 12 33.61 9.90 -11.55
C ASP A 12 32.78 8.68 -11.98
N LYS A 13 32.13 7.99 -11.03
CA LYS A 13 31.23 6.86 -11.30
C LYS A 13 29.78 7.24 -11.01
N ALA A 14 28.89 6.88 -11.93
CA ALA A 14 27.46 7.04 -11.73
C ALA A 14 26.96 6.14 -10.58
N VAL A 15 26.25 6.76 -9.65
CA VAL A 15 25.67 6.13 -8.46
C VAL A 15 24.22 6.55 -8.28
N VAL A 16 23.50 5.78 -7.48
CA VAL A 16 22.12 6.04 -7.09
C VAL A 16 22.07 6.08 -5.56
N LYS A 17 21.55 7.18 -5.02
CA LYS A 17 21.29 7.36 -3.61
C LYS A 17 19.84 6.97 -3.32
N VAL A 18 19.64 6.17 -2.30
CA VAL A 18 18.34 5.64 -1.87
C VAL A 18 18.11 6.03 -0.42
N TYR A 19 17.06 6.80 -0.19
CA TYR A 19 16.57 7.17 1.12
C TYR A 19 15.35 6.31 1.41
N CYS A 20 15.35 5.61 2.54
CA CYS A 20 14.22 4.81 2.98
C CYS A 20 14.28 4.60 4.50
N PRO A 21 13.16 4.21 5.15
CA PRO A 21 13.17 3.82 6.55
C PRO A 21 14.11 2.65 6.83
N TYR A 22 14.46 2.49 8.11
CA TYR A 22 15.21 1.33 8.56
C TYR A 22 14.39 0.04 8.39
N ASP A 23 14.89 -0.89 7.58
CA ASP A 23 14.34 -2.24 7.44
C ASP A 23 15.45 -3.29 7.35
N ASP A 24 15.36 -4.34 8.18
CA ASP A 24 16.40 -5.36 8.28
C ASP A 24 16.45 -6.30 7.07
N GLN A 25 15.34 -6.48 6.35
CA GLN A 25 15.32 -7.19 5.07
C GLN A 25 15.92 -6.31 3.98
N PHE A 26 15.63 -5.00 3.98
CA PHE A 26 16.20 -4.05 3.02
C PHE A 26 17.72 -3.98 3.18
N ILE A 27 18.23 -3.88 4.41
CA ILE A 27 19.67 -3.83 4.70
C ILE A 27 20.38 -5.07 4.14
N LYS A 28 19.81 -6.26 4.34
CA LYS A 28 20.35 -7.52 3.80
C LYS A 28 20.32 -7.52 2.27
N GLY A 29 19.20 -7.13 1.66
CA GLY A 29 19.06 -7.06 0.21
C GLY A 29 19.99 -6.03 -0.44
N ALA A 30 20.17 -4.88 0.21
CA ALA A 30 21.05 -3.81 -0.22
C ALA A 30 22.51 -4.28 -0.25
N GLY A 31 22.97 -4.96 0.80
CA GLY A 31 24.30 -5.57 0.85
C GLY A 31 24.53 -6.57 -0.30
N ASN A 32 23.54 -7.40 -0.61
CA ASN A 32 23.59 -8.34 -1.74
C ASN A 32 23.59 -7.65 -3.12
N SER A 33 23.20 -6.38 -3.17
CA SER A 33 23.12 -5.55 -4.39
C SER A 33 24.24 -4.50 -4.47
N SER A 34 25.35 -4.71 -3.77
CA SER A 34 26.49 -3.77 -3.69
C SER A 34 26.16 -2.39 -3.11
N GLY A 35 25.04 -2.28 -2.39
CA GLY A 35 24.67 -1.07 -1.66
C GLY A 35 25.56 -0.87 -0.44
N LYS A 36 25.90 0.39 -0.15
CA LYS A 36 26.62 0.79 1.06
C LYS A 36 25.89 1.93 1.75
N PHE A 37 25.74 1.85 3.06
CA PHE A 37 25.16 2.94 3.83
C PHE A 37 26.18 4.08 4.01
N SER A 38 25.79 5.29 3.61
CA SER A 38 26.53 6.52 3.85
C SER A 38 25.97 7.22 5.09
N HIS A 39 26.76 7.23 6.17
CA HIS A 39 26.35 7.87 7.42
C HIS A 39 26.29 9.40 7.30
N SER A 40 27.14 10.00 6.48
CA SER A 40 27.17 11.45 6.26
C SER A 40 25.95 11.94 5.48
N GLU A 41 25.44 11.11 4.57
CA GLU A 41 24.27 11.44 3.74
C GLU A 41 22.97 10.80 4.24
N ASN A 42 23.08 9.95 5.26
CA ASN A 42 21.99 9.16 5.85
C ASN A 42 21.16 8.40 4.80
N CYS A 43 21.85 7.76 3.84
CA CYS A 43 21.23 7.06 2.72
C CYS A 43 22.04 5.84 2.28
N TRP A 44 21.43 4.96 1.51
CA TRP A 44 22.12 3.89 0.81
C TRP A 44 22.66 4.37 -0.53
N ILE A 45 23.89 4.01 -0.86
CA ILE A 45 24.53 4.33 -2.15
C ILE A 45 24.74 3.04 -2.91
N PHE A 46 24.18 2.99 -4.11
CA PHE A 46 24.31 1.88 -5.06
C PHE A 46 25.07 2.34 -6.30
N PRO A 47 25.87 1.47 -6.95
CA PRO A 47 26.35 1.76 -8.29
C PRO A 47 25.17 1.76 -9.27
N ALA A 48 25.18 2.64 -10.29
CA ALA A 48 24.06 2.79 -11.22
C ALA A 48 23.56 1.47 -11.86
N ARG A 49 24.48 0.53 -12.16
CA ARG A 49 24.13 -0.81 -12.67
C ARG A 49 23.21 -1.64 -11.76
N SER A 50 23.09 -1.27 -10.47
CA SER A 50 22.28 -1.98 -9.47
C SER A 50 20.98 -1.26 -9.16
N GLU A 51 20.66 -0.17 -9.85
CA GLU A 51 19.45 0.63 -9.63
C GLU A 51 18.18 -0.23 -9.70
N ALA A 52 18.04 -1.05 -10.75
CA ALA A 52 16.86 -1.92 -10.90
C ALA A 52 16.66 -2.87 -9.71
N LYS A 53 17.75 -3.36 -9.10
CA LYS A 53 17.68 -4.20 -7.89
C LYS A 53 17.28 -3.40 -6.66
N ALA A 54 17.80 -2.18 -6.52
CA ALA A 54 17.43 -1.29 -5.43
C ALA A 54 15.94 -0.91 -5.49
N ARG A 55 15.43 -0.57 -6.68
CA ARG A 55 14.00 -0.31 -6.93
C ARG A 55 13.12 -1.51 -6.60
N ALA A 56 13.51 -2.70 -7.07
CA ALA A 56 12.79 -3.92 -6.76
C ALA A 56 12.71 -4.20 -5.25
N LEU A 57 13.81 -3.96 -4.51
CA LEU A 57 13.82 -4.10 -3.05
C LEU A 57 12.91 -3.07 -2.35
N LEU A 58 12.87 -1.83 -2.83
CA LEU A 58 11.98 -0.81 -2.29
C LEU A 58 10.51 -1.17 -2.50
N ILE A 59 10.14 -1.62 -3.70
CA ILE A 59 8.77 -2.06 -4.01
C ILE A 59 8.40 -3.30 -3.19
N ASP A 60 9.28 -4.29 -3.13
CA ASP A 60 9.04 -5.53 -2.38
C ASP A 60 8.79 -5.26 -0.90
N ILE A 61 9.61 -4.40 -0.29
CA ILE A 61 9.54 -4.17 1.15
C ILE A 61 8.53 -3.09 1.48
N PHE A 62 8.54 -1.97 0.78
CA PHE A 62 7.76 -0.78 1.14
C PHE A 62 6.57 -0.50 0.23
N GLY A 63 6.42 -1.23 -0.89
CA GLY A 63 5.32 -1.05 -1.84
C GLY A 63 5.56 0.02 -2.90
N THR A 64 6.65 0.79 -2.81
CA THR A 64 6.98 1.88 -3.74
C THR A 64 8.49 2.10 -3.84
N ASP A 65 8.95 2.61 -4.98
CA ASP A 65 10.31 3.10 -5.20
C ASP A 65 10.38 4.61 -5.44
N ASP A 66 9.32 5.34 -5.07
CA ASP A 66 9.14 6.79 -5.29
C ASP A 66 8.92 7.21 -6.76
N THR A 67 8.71 6.27 -7.69
CA THR A 67 8.38 6.61 -9.09
C THR A 67 6.90 6.51 -9.45
N ALA A 68 6.14 5.73 -8.69
CA ALA A 68 4.70 5.61 -8.87
C ALA A 68 3.95 6.41 -7.80
N THR A 69 2.97 7.20 -8.22
CA THR A 69 1.88 7.70 -7.35
C THR A 69 0.97 6.53 -6.98
N SER A 70 1.48 5.58 -6.21
CA SER A 70 0.59 4.68 -5.47
C SER A 70 -0.22 5.56 -4.52
N PRO A 71 -1.56 5.49 -4.54
CA PRO A 71 -2.37 6.20 -3.56
C PRO A 71 -1.91 5.86 -2.14
N LYS A 72 -1.98 6.84 -1.26
CA LYS A 72 -1.66 6.67 0.16
C LYS A 72 -2.93 6.68 0.99
N VAL A 73 -3.07 5.70 1.86
CA VAL A 73 -4.22 5.59 2.78
C VAL A 73 -3.80 5.70 4.22
N ASP A 74 -4.74 6.08 5.06
CA ASP A 74 -4.61 5.95 6.50
C ASP A 74 -5.37 4.70 6.95
N VAL A 75 -4.70 3.85 7.72
CA VAL A 75 -5.27 2.59 8.21
C VAL A 75 -5.26 2.54 9.72
N ARG A 76 -6.35 2.02 10.29
CA ARG A 76 -6.42 1.62 11.69
C ARG A 76 -6.24 0.12 11.77
N VAL A 77 -5.32 -0.31 12.63
CA VAL A 77 -4.99 -1.71 12.86
C VAL A 77 -5.26 -2.07 14.31
N THR A 78 -6.05 -3.12 14.53
CA THR A 78 -6.35 -3.66 15.85
C THR A 78 -5.66 -5.00 16.04
N PHE A 79 -5.02 -5.19 17.19
CA PHE A 79 -4.47 -6.48 17.63
C PHE A 79 -5.46 -7.15 18.57
N PRO A 80 -6.34 -8.06 18.09
CA PRO A 80 -7.35 -8.73 18.93
C PRO A 80 -6.73 -9.65 19.98
N ARG A 81 -5.44 -9.99 19.85
CA ARG A 81 -4.66 -10.75 20.82
C ARG A 81 -3.29 -10.11 20.99
N MET A 82 -2.66 -10.39 22.11
CA MET A 82 -1.27 -10.04 22.38
C MET A 82 -0.36 -10.55 21.25
N TYR A 83 0.56 -9.70 20.79
CA TYR A 83 1.50 -10.02 19.72
C TYR A 83 2.91 -9.56 20.07
N TYR A 84 3.92 -10.28 19.57
CA TYR A 84 5.32 -9.91 19.78
C TYR A 84 6.22 -10.26 18.60
N ALA A 85 7.31 -9.51 18.46
CA ALA A 85 8.40 -9.78 17.55
C ALA A 85 9.69 -10.06 18.35
N ASN A 86 10.29 -11.23 18.12
CA ASN A 86 11.51 -11.65 18.84
C ASN A 86 12.74 -10.90 18.32
N LYS A 87 13.40 -10.14 19.21
CA LYS A 87 14.57 -9.30 18.91
C LYS A 87 14.41 -8.44 17.66
N ASN A 88 13.17 -8.07 17.33
CA ASN A 88 12.87 -7.32 16.12
C ASN A 88 11.72 -6.35 16.35
N ALA A 89 11.47 -5.51 15.36
CA ALA A 89 10.31 -4.63 15.32
C ALA A 89 9.03 -5.41 14.99
N ILE A 90 7.90 -4.93 15.49
CA ILE A 90 6.60 -5.30 14.95
C ILE A 90 6.46 -4.55 13.62
N ARG A 91 6.42 -5.30 12.51
CA ARG A 91 6.23 -4.78 11.16
C ARG A 91 4.96 -5.37 10.56
N LEU A 92 4.22 -4.55 9.83
CA LEU A 92 3.03 -4.95 9.10
C LEU A 92 3.18 -4.49 7.65
N ALA A 93 3.22 -5.44 6.71
CA ALA A 93 3.35 -5.19 5.27
C ALA A 93 4.41 -4.12 4.94
N GLY A 94 5.64 -4.30 5.46
CA GLY A 94 6.75 -3.37 5.24
C GLY A 94 6.85 -2.18 6.20
N ARG A 95 5.75 -1.83 6.88
CA ARG A 95 5.72 -0.68 7.80
C ARG A 95 6.10 -1.10 9.21
N MET A 96 7.12 -0.45 9.77
CA MET A 96 7.44 -0.57 11.19
C MET A 96 6.32 0.08 11.99
N VAL A 97 5.70 -0.68 12.90
CA VAL A 97 4.69 -0.15 13.83
C VAL A 97 5.34 0.26 15.14
N ALA A 98 6.19 -0.61 15.67
CA ALA A 98 6.90 -0.35 16.92
C ALA A 98 8.17 -1.18 17.03
N ARG A 99 9.15 -0.68 17.79
CA ARG A 99 10.42 -1.37 18.04
C ARG A 99 10.95 -1.09 19.44
N ALA A 100 11.26 -2.15 20.17
CA ALA A 100 12.16 -2.14 21.32
C ALA A 100 13.61 -2.43 20.86
N THR A 101 14.60 -2.04 21.66
CA THR A 101 16.03 -2.35 21.42
C THR A 101 16.62 -3.25 22.50
N SER A 102 15.91 -3.41 23.61
CA SER A 102 16.23 -4.32 24.70
C SER A 102 14.96 -4.65 25.49
N ARG A 103 15.04 -5.62 26.41
CA ARG A 103 13.95 -6.01 27.31
C ARG A 103 13.37 -4.83 28.08
N ASP A 104 14.23 -3.99 28.63
CA ASP A 104 13.81 -2.90 29.52
C ASP A 104 13.69 -1.55 28.79
N SER A 105 13.87 -1.55 27.47
CA SER A 105 13.70 -0.34 26.65
C SER A 105 12.22 0.00 26.48
N LYS A 106 11.93 1.31 26.43
CA LYS A 106 10.68 1.79 25.87
C LYS A 106 10.66 1.45 24.38
N ALA A 107 9.51 1.01 23.87
CA ALA A 107 9.36 0.86 22.44
C ALA A 107 9.17 2.24 21.80
N VAL A 108 9.78 2.42 20.64
CA VAL A 108 9.59 3.59 19.77
C VAL A 108 8.62 3.18 18.66
N LEU A 109 7.69 4.07 18.32
CA LEU A 109 6.76 3.85 17.21
C LEU A 109 7.46 4.09 15.87
N GLY A 110 6.93 3.52 14.80
CA GLY A 110 7.38 3.83 13.45
C GLY A 110 7.02 5.25 13.01
N ASP A 111 7.59 5.66 11.88
CA ASP A 111 7.23 6.92 11.25
C ASP A 111 5.76 6.90 10.83
N ASP A 112 5.06 7.98 11.16
CA ASP A 112 3.64 8.18 10.85
C ASP A 112 2.75 7.08 11.45
N VAL A 113 3.08 6.63 12.68
CA VAL A 113 2.32 5.64 13.45
C VAL A 113 1.96 6.20 14.82
N GLU A 114 0.69 6.09 15.18
CA GLU A 114 0.17 6.45 16.50
C GLU A 114 -0.41 5.24 17.22
N LEU A 115 -0.23 5.18 18.55
CA LEU A 115 -0.88 4.20 19.42
C LEU A 115 -2.11 4.85 20.05
N VAL A 116 -3.29 4.45 19.59
CA VAL A 116 -4.59 5.01 20.04
C VAL A 116 -5.07 4.31 21.31
N ASN A 117 -4.84 3.00 21.42
CA ASN A 117 -5.23 2.21 22.59
C ASN A 117 -4.21 1.11 22.90
N GLY A 118 -4.07 0.76 24.17
CA GLY A 118 -3.17 -0.31 24.64
C GLY A 118 -1.76 0.18 24.99
N TRP A 119 -0.77 -0.73 24.90
CA TRP A 119 0.63 -0.42 25.16
C TRP A 119 1.57 -1.23 24.27
N VAL A 120 2.79 -0.71 24.10
CA VAL A 120 3.91 -1.42 23.48
C VAL A 120 5.21 -1.15 24.23
N ARG A 121 6.00 -2.20 24.45
CA ARG A 121 7.27 -2.11 25.21
C ARG A 121 8.23 -3.26 24.88
N GLY A 122 9.46 -3.13 25.38
CA GLY A 122 10.35 -4.26 25.53
C GLY A 122 9.81 -5.27 26.55
N ASP A 123 10.04 -6.56 26.29
CA ASP A 123 9.73 -7.65 27.21
C ASP A 123 10.68 -8.85 26.96
N GLY A 124 10.39 -10.01 27.56
CA GLY A 124 11.19 -11.21 27.45
C GLY A 124 12.39 -11.19 28.39
N SER A 125 13.54 -11.65 27.89
CA SER A 125 14.80 -11.70 28.65
C SER A 125 15.86 -10.80 28.02
N ALA A 126 16.93 -10.48 28.76
CA ALA A 126 18.03 -9.68 28.19
C ALA A 126 18.62 -10.30 26.91
N LYS A 127 18.72 -11.64 26.85
CA LYS A 127 19.27 -12.38 25.70
C LYS A 127 18.25 -12.60 24.56
N ASN A 128 16.97 -12.74 24.91
CA ASN A 128 15.87 -12.97 23.99
C ASN A 128 14.77 -11.95 24.31
N TRP A 129 15.05 -10.68 24.02
CA TRP A 129 14.11 -9.60 24.25
C TRP A 129 13.09 -9.54 23.10
N GLU A 130 11.95 -8.93 23.35
CA GLU A 130 10.85 -8.85 22.40
C GLU A 130 10.34 -7.41 22.29
N THR A 131 9.87 -7.02 21.11
CA THR A 131 8.91 -5.90 20.99
C THR A 131 7.53 -6.48 21.13
N ARG A 132 6.75 -6.03 22.11
CA ARG A 132 5.49 -6.68 22.50
C ARG A 132 4.38 -5.65 22.64
N THR A 133 3.23 -5.93 22.04
CA THR A 133 2.01 -5.13 22.15
C THR A 133 0.91 -5.90 22.88
N SER A 134 0.10 -5.19 23.67
CA SER A 134 -1.04 -5.78 24.38
C SER A 134 -2.12 -6.30 23.45
N GLU A 135 -2.93 -7.22 23.99
CA GLU A 135 -4.25 -7.51 23.48
C GLU A 135 -5.14 -6.26 23.50
N GLY A 136 -5.90 -6.05 22.41
CA GLY A 136 -6.76 -4.89 22.21
C GLY A 136 -6.03 -3.61 21.82
N SER A 137 -4.71 -3.68 21.54
CA SER A 137 -3.98 -2.51 21.07
C SER A 137 -4.48 -2.05 19.71
N VAL A 138 -4.60 -0.74 19.54
CA VAL A 138 -5.05 -0.10 18.30
C VAL A 138 -4.00 0.90 17.85
N TYR A 139 -3.59 0.79 16.60
CA TYR A 139 -2.65 1.69 15.95
C TYR A 139 -3.29 2.38 14.76
N GLU A 140 -2.96 3.64 14.56
CA GLU A 140 -3.24 4.34 13.31
C GLU A 140 -1.92 4.52 12.56
N ILE A 141 -1.92 4.14 11.29
CA ILE A 141 -0.75 4.21 10.40
C ILE A 141 -1.14 5.12 9.24
N PHE A 142 -0.49 6.28 9.18
CA PHE A 142 -0.74 7.29 8.17
C PHE A 142 0.19 7.13 6.97
N ASP A 143 -0.24 7.67 5.83
CA ASP A 143 0.51 7.61 4.56
C ASP A 143 0.93 6.18 4.20
N PHE A 144 0.06 5.20 4.41
CA PHE A 144 0.29 3.79 4.09
C PHE A 144 0.15 3.55 2.58
N GLU A 145 1.11 2.85 1.98
CA GLU A 145 1.10 2.57 0.54
C GLU A 145 -0.07 1.63 0.19
N ALA A 146 -1.04 2.10 -0.61
CA ALA A 146 -2.23 1.32 -0.94
C ALA A 146 -1.90 -0.02 -1.61
N SER A 147 -0.79 -0.08 -2.38
CA SER A 147 -0.28 -1.32 -2.99
C SER A 147 0.01 -2.45 -2.00
N LYS A 148 0.16 -2.14 -0.70
CA LYS A 148 0.40 -3.08 0.39
C LYS A 148 -0.84 -3.41 1.21
N LEU A 149 -2.01 -2.86 0.88
CA LEU A 149 -3.22 -3.00 1.68
C LEU A 149 -3.72 -4.45 1.74
N GLU A 150 -3.67 -5.17 0.62
CA GLU A 150 -4.08 -6.58 0.58
C GLU A 150 -3.10 -7.48 1.34
N GLU A 151 -1.80 -7.20 1.28
CA GLU A 151 -0.79 -7.89 2.11
C GLU A 151 -1.05 -7.63 3.60
N LEU A 152 -1.38 -6.39 3.97
CA LEU A 152 -1.75 -6.01 5.34
C LEU A 152 -3.01 -6.75 5.81
N ARG A 153 -4.07 -6.78 4.98
CA ARG A 153 -5.34 -7.48 5.27
C ARG A 153 -5.18 -9.01 5.36
N ALA A 154 -4.19 -9.58 4.68
CA ALA A 154 -3.90 -11.01 4.76
C ALA A 154 -3.29 -11.44 6.10
N LEU A 155 -2.84 -10.51 6.95
CA LEU A 155 -2.29 -10.81 8.28
C LEU A 155 -3.41 -11.22 9.24
N SER A 156 -3.58 -12.52 9.44
CA SER A 156 -4.69 -13.09 10.24
C SER A 156 -4.67 -12.77 11.74
N PHE A 157 -3.63 -12.09 12.24
CA PHE A 157 -3.47 -11.73 13.65
C PHE A 157 -3.85 -10.27 13.95
N ILE A 158 -4.33 -9.54 12.94
CA ILE A 158 -4.82 -8.17 13.07
C ILE A 158 -6.16 -8.00 12.35
N GLU A 159 -6.87 -6.94 12.72
CA GLU A 159 -8.01 -6.42 11.97
C GLU A 159 -7.62 -5.07 11.37
N VAL A 160 -8.08 -4.77 10.15
CA VAL A 160 -7.65 -3.59 9.39
C VAL A 160 -8.87 -2.81 8.90
N GLU A 161 -8.91 -1.52 9.21
CA GLU A 161 -9.91 -0.56 8.76
C GLU A 161 -9.20 0.57 7.99
N VAL A 162 -9.72 0.98 6.83
CA VAL A 162 -9.24 2.20 6.15
C VAL A 162 -10.01 3.39 6.74
N ILE A 163 -9.29 4.36 7.29
CA ILE A 163 -9.86 5.49 8.04
C ILE A 163 -9.68 6.84 7.34
N GLY A 164 -8.88 6.89 6.27
CA GLY A 164 -8.57 8.14 5.57
C GLY A 164 -7.59 7.97 4.41
N GLY A 165 -7.08 9.10 3.93
CA GLY A 165 -6.11 9.20 2.84
C GLY A 165 -6.72 9.39 1.45
N GLU A 166 -5.87 9.27 0.43
CA GLU A 166 -6.25 9.33 -0.97
C GLU A 166 -7.25 8.20 -1.29
N PRO A 167 -8.28 8.47 -2.11
CA PRO A 167 -9.18 7.43 -2.54
C PRO A 167 -8.38 6.39 -3.32
N VAL A 168 -8.12 5.24 -2.71
CA VAL A 168 -7.71 4.04 -3.44
C VAL A 168 -8.89 3.75 -4.35
N ALA A 169 -8.71 3.91 -5.65
CA ALA A 169 -9.69 3.39 -6.58
C ALA A 169 -9.82 1.91 -6.25
N GLN A 170 -10.94 1.53 -5.63
CA GLN A 170 -11.20 0.12 -5.35
C GLN A 170 -11.14 -0.57 -6.71
N GLU A 171 -10.20 -1.49 -6.92
CA GLU A 171 -10.18 -2.25 -8.14
C GLU A 171 -11.42 -3.15 -8.14
N ILE A 172 -12.24 -3.03 -9.18
CA ILE A 172 -13.44 -3.84 -9.36
C ILE A 172 -13.39 -4.50 -10.73
N THR A 173 -13.89 -5.72 -10.82
CA THR A 173 -13.97 -6.51 -12.06
C THR A 173 -15.39 -6.54 -12.60
N LEU A 174 -15.55 -6.90 -13.87
CA LEU A 174 -16.87 -7.15 -14.46
C LEU A 174 -17.71 -8.19 -13.71
N LYS A 175 -17.06 -9.16 -13.05
CA LYS A 175 -17.78 -10.21 -12.29
C LYS A 175 -18.42 -9.67 -11.02
N GLU A 176 -17.79 -8.71 -10.38
CA GLU A 176 -18.30 -8.08 -9.17
C GLU A 176 -19.47 -7.16 -9.51
N ILE A 177 -19.34 -6.39 -10.59
CA ILE A 177 -20.41 -5.54 -11.15
C ILE A 177 -21.59 -6.38 -11.65
N ALA A 178 -21.35 -7.57 -12.21
CA ALA A 178 -22.40 -8.44 -12.74
C ALA A 178 -23.46 -8.88 -11.72
N ASN A 179 -23.14 -8.83 -10.43
CA ASN A 179 -24.08 -9.16 -9.37
C ASN A 179 -24.85 -7.94 -8.84
N GLU A 180 -24.54 -6.74 -9.34
CA GLU A 180 -25.19 -5.50 -8.93
C GLU A 180 -26.29 -5.08 -9.90
N THR A 181 -27.33 -4.44 -9.35
CA THR A 181 -28.35 -3.76 -10.15
C THR A 181 -28.09 -2.26 -10.11
N PRO A 182 -27.55 -1.65 -11.18
CA PRO A 182 -27.23 -0.23 -11.18
C PRO A 182 -28.50 0.62 -11.20
N THR A 183 -28.46 1.80 -10.60
CA THR A 183 -29.48 2.81 -10.86
C THR A 183 -29.22 3.44 -12.22
N VAL A 184 -30.25 3.50 -13.08
CA VAL A 184 -30.13 4.03 -14.44
C VAL A 184 -30.76 5.42 -14.53
N SER A 185 -30.04 6.37 -15.14
CA SER A 185 -30.60 7.66 -15.54
C SER A 185 -30.14 8.01 -16.95
N SER A 186 -31.08 8.30 -17.85
CA SER A 186 -30.81 8.58 -19.25
C SER A 186 -31.28 9.98 -19.67
N THR A 187 -30.48 10.65 -20.49
CA THR A 187 -30.83 11.81 -21.32
C THR A 187 -30.66 11.44 -22.80
N ASP A 188 -30.96 12.36 -23.72
CA ASP A 188 -31.02 12.09 -25.17
C ASP A 188 -29.86 11.24 -25.72
N SER A 189 -28.62 11.56 -25.35
CA SER A 189 -27.41 10.86 -25.83
C SER A 189 -26.51 10.26 -24.74
N ILE A 190 -26.83 10.51 -23.46
CA ILE A 190 -26.01 10.06 -22.32
C ILE A 190 -26.85 9.16 -21.43
N THR A 191 -26.32 7.98 -21.11
CA THR A 191 -26.89 7.12 -20.07
C THR A 191 -25.88 6.90 -18.96
N VAL A 192 -26.29 7.17 -17.72
CA VAL A 192 -25.47 6.99 -16.53
C VAL A 192 -25.97 5.77 -15.77
N LEU A 193 -25.07 4.84 -15.50
CA LEU A 193 -25.26 3.66 -14.67
C LEU A 193 -24.50 3.85 -13.36
N LYS A 194 -25.22 3.90 -12.24
CA LYS A 194 -24.62 4.01 -10.91
C LYS A 194 -24.66 2.67 -10.18
N PHE A 195 -23.49 2.07 -9.99
CA PHE A 195 -23.25 0.92 -9.13
C PHE A 195 -22.88 1.39 -7.72
N SER A 196 -22.65 0.45 -6.80
CA SER A 196 -22.30 0.73 -5.41
C SER A 196 -21.01 1.56 -5.28
N THR A 197 -20.00 1.24 -6.11
CA THR A 197 -18.65 1.84 -6.06
C THR A 197 -18.17 2.41 -7.40
N LEU A 198 -18.87 2.13 -8.51
CA LEU A 198 -18.53 2.56 -9.87
C LEU A 198 -19.68 3.35 -10.49
N THR A 199 -19.37 4.40 -11.25
CA THR A 199 -20.31 5.02 -12.18
C THR A 199 -19.80 4.88 -13.61
N ALA A 200 -20.62 4.31 -14.49
CA ALA A 200 -20.36 4.21 -15.92
C ALA A 200 -21.23 5.21 -16.69
N THR A 201 -20.61 6.06 -17.51
CA THR A 201 -21.28 7.06 -18.35
C THR A 201 -21.13 6.66 -19.80
N LEU A 202 -22.24 6.30 -20.44
CA LEU A 202 -22.29 5.82 -21.81
C LEU A 202 -22.75 6.94 -22.72
N ASN A 203 -22.02 7.18 -23.81
CA ASN A 203 -22.42 8.08 -24.88
C ASN A 203 -22.86 7.28 -26.11
N SER A 204 -24.14 7.40 -26.48
CA SER A 204 -24.71 6.62 -27.59
C SER A 204 -24.29 7.09 -28.98
N GLU A 205 -23.89 8.35 -29.13
CA GLU A 205 -23.44 8.93 -30.40
C GLU A 205 -22.02 8.48 -30.74
N THR A 206 -21.11 8.55 -29.77
CA THR A 206 -19.69 8.19 -29.94
C THR A 206 -19.40 6.72 -29.67
N LYS A 207 -20.35 5.99 -29.08
CA LYS A 207 -20.17 4.60 -28.61
C LYS A 207 -19.02 4.46 -27.61
N THR A 208 -18.81 5.48 -26.77
CA THR A 208 -17.79 5.49 -25.72
C THR A 208 -18.40 5.29 -24.35
N VAL A 209 -17.58 4.83 -23.41
CA VAL A 209 -17.93 4.73 -21.99
C VAL A 209 -16.80 5.31 -21.16
N ASP A 210 -17.17 6.15 -20.20
CA ASP A 210 -16.26 6.73 -19.21
C ASP A 210 -16.63 6.22 -17.82
N PHE A 211 -15.61 5.99 -16.99
CA PHE A 211 -15.78 5.42 -15.65
C PHE A 211 -15.29 6.41 -14.58
N THR A 212 -16.03 6.50 -13.47
CA THR A 212 -15.62 7.23 -12.27
C THR A 212 -15.91 6.42 -11.02
N GLY A 213 -15.15 6.64 -9.94
CA GLY A 213 -15.22 5.84 -8.71
C GLY A 213 -14.12 4.78 -8.67
N ALA A 214 -14.53 3.52 -8.42
CA ALA A 214 -13.68 2.33 -8.46
C ALA A 214 -12.94 2.18 -9.81
N GLU A 215 -11.71 1.64 -9.80
CA GLU A 215 -10.95 1.36 -11.02
C GLU A 215 -11.44 0.04 -11.61
N LEU A 216 -12.04 0.09 -12.79
CA LEU A 216 -12.57 -1.09 -13.45
C LEU A 216 -11.46 -1.84 -14.21
N LEU A 217 -11.12 -3.04 -13.74
CA LEU A 217 -10.19 -3.94 -14.42
C LEU A 217 -10.90 -4.66 -15.57
N LEU A 218 -10.51 -4.31 -16.81
CA LEU A 218 -10.96 -4.96 -18.05
C LEU A 218 -9.81 -5.59 -18.81
N SER A 219 -10.05 -6.75 -19.43
CA SER A 219 -9.14 -7.27 -20.45
C SER A 219 -9.16 -6.35 -21.68
N LYS A 220 -8.13 -6.41 -22.52
CA LYS A 220 -8.10 -5.64 -23.78
C LYS A 220 -9.36 -5.86 -24.63
N ARG A 221 -9.84 -7.11 -24.70
CA ARG A 221 -11.05 -7.48 -25.44
C ARG A 221 -12.31 -6.86 -24.84
N ASP A 222 -12.39 -6.81 -23.51
CA ASP A 222 -13.53 -6.23 -22.81
C ASP A 222 -13.53 -4.70 -22.94
N TRP A 223 -12.36 -4.06 -22.97
CA TRP A 223 -12.22 -2.64 -23.29
C TRP A 223 -12.77 -2.30 -24.68
N GLU A 224 -12.42 -3.11 -25.69
CA GLU A 224 -12.94 -2.94 -27.06
C GLU A 224 -14.48 -3.11 -27.15
N SER A 225 -15.08 -3.80 -26.17
CA SER A 225 -16.51 -4.09 -26.11
C SER A 225 -17.24 -3.36 -24.97
N ALA A 226 -16.58 -2.43 -24.28
CA ALA A 226 -17.04 -1.91 -22.99
C ALA A 226 -18.41 -1.23 -23.10
N TYR A 227 -18.62 -0.42 -24.14
CA TYR A 227 -19.93 0.21 -24.38
C TYR A 227 -21.05 -0.84 -24.49
N GLU A 228 -20.86 -1.90 -25.28
CA GLU A 228 -21.88 -2.95 -25.48
C GLU A 228 -22.10 -3.79 -24.22
N ILE A 229 -21.05 -4.02 -23.41
CA ILE A 229 -21.16 -4.71 -22.14
C ILE A 229 -22.06 -3.92 -21.18
N PHE A 230 -21.78 -2.63 -21.02
CA PHE A 230 -22.53 -1.79 -20.08
C PHE A 230 -23.92 -1.42 -20.60
N ASN A 231 -24.11 -1.30 -21.92
CA ASN A 231 -25.41 -1.05 -22.53
C ASN A 231 -26.40 -2.22 -22.31
N LYS A 232 -25.94 -3.43 -21.95
CA LYS A 232 -26.86 -4.52 -21.59
C LYS A 232 -27.61 -4.25 -20.27
N TYR A 233 -27.00 -3.53 -19.34
CA TYR A 233 -27.64 -3.17 -18.07
C TYR A 233 -28.75 -2.13 -18.24
N THR A 234 -28.69 -1.32 -19.29
CA THR A 234 -29.77 -0.37 -19.62
C THR A 234 -30.99 -1.15 -20.15
N LEU A 235 -30.75 -2.12 -21.02
CA LEU A 235 -31.79 -2.95 -21.65
C LEU A 235 -32.48 -3.89 -20.65
N SER A 236 -31.77 -4.41 -19.65
CA SER A 236 -32.35 -5.30 -18.63
C SER A 236 -33.31 -4.60 -17.66
N GLN A 237 -33.30 -3.26 -17.60
CA GLN A 237 -34.18 -2.45 -16.74
C GLN A 237 -35.45 -1.98 -17.47
N ALA A 238 -35.50 -2.13 -18.79
CA ALA A 238 -36.62 -1.72 -19.63
C ALA A 238 -37.63 -2.86 -19.95
N ALA A 239 -37.37 -4.07 -19.44
CA ALA A 239 -38.20 -5.27 -19.57
C ALA A 239 -38.91 -5.60 -18.25
#